data_AF-A0A1J3C8I8-F1
#
_entry.id   AF-A0A1J3C8I8-F1
#
_cell.length_a   1.000
_cell.length_b   1.000
_cell.length_c   1.000
_cell.angle_alpha   90.00
_cell.angle_beta   90.00
_cell.angle_gamma   90.00
#
_symmetry.space_group_name_H-M   'P 1'
#
loop_
_entity.id
_entity.type
_entity.pdbx_description
1 polymer ?
#
loop_
_entity_poly.entity_id
_entity_poly.type
_entity_poly.pdbx_seq_one_letter_code
_entity_poly.pdbx_strand_id
1 'polypeptide(L)'
;GNGEDPYLFSSNNFVGRQTWEFDPKAGTPEERAAIEEARQSFLDNRSRVKASSDLLWRMQVLKEKKFEQVIPPVKIEDGENITYEKATNALRRGVSFFSALQASDGHWPAEFSGLLFFLPMLVFCLYITGHLEEVFHAEHRKEMIRYMYCHQNEDGGWGFHIESKSVLFSTTLNYLCLRMLGVGPDGGRENACKRARQWIHSRGGVTYIPSWGKVWLAILGIFDWSGTNPMPPEMWLIPSFFPIHLGKIMCFTRVVYMPLSYIYGKRFVAPITPLIMQLREELHVQPYETINWNKARHLYAKEDTYDPHPLFQDLIWDTLNVFVEPFLT
;
A
#
# COMPACT_ATOMS: atom_id res chain seq x y z
N GLY A 1 -2.88 -19.11 15.30
CA GLY A 1 -1.78 -19.15 16.27
C GLY A 1 -2.17 -20.18 17.28
N ASN A 2 -1.57 -21.37 17.22
CA ASN A 2 -1.79 -22.38 18.24
C ASN A 2 -1.01 -21.90 19.46
N GLY A 3 -1.63 -21.84 20.64
CA GLY A 3 -1.08 -21.24 21.87
C GLY A 3 0.16 -21.94 22.46
N GLU A 4 0.96 -22.61 21.64
CA GLU A 4 2.20 -23.30 21.98
C GLU A 4 3.45 -22.51 21.58
N ASP A 5 3.33 -21.45 20.76
CA ASP A 5 4.48 -20.61 20.41
C ASP A 5 4.73 -19.55 21.50
N PRO A 6 5.88 -19.61 22.21
CA PRO A 6 6.19 -18.70 23.32
C PRO A 6 6.32 -17.22 22.88
N TYR A 7 6.44 -16.94 21.58
CA TYR A 7 6.53 -15.58 21.04
C TYR A 7 5.18 -15.04 20.52
N LEU A 8 4.14 -15.87 20.46
CA LEU A 8 2.78 -15.49 20.07
C LEU A 8 1.85 -15.55 21.28
N PHE A 9 1.84 -14.48 22.09
CA PHE A 9 0.87 -14.31 23.17
C PHE A 9 -0.15 -13.22 22.86
N SER A 10 -1.36 -13.37 23.36
CA SER A 10 -2.38 -12.33 23.31
C SER A 10 -3.11 -12.24 24.65
N SER A 11 -3.39 -11.03 25.13
CA SER A 11 -4.20 -10.80 26.32
C SER A 11 -5.68 -11.13 26.12
N ASN A 12 -6.13 -11.35 24.88
CA ASN A 12 -7.51 -11.68 24.53
C ASN A 12 -7.65 -12.95 23.68
N ASN A 13 -6.66 -13.86 23.72
CA ASN A 13 -6.65 -15.10 22.91
C ASN A 13 -6.85 -14.85 21.40
N PHE A 14 -6.35 -13.73 20.88
CA PHE A 14 -6.47 -13.32 19.47
C PHE A 14 -7.91 -13.08 19.00
N VAL A 15 -8.85 -12.85 19.92
CA VAL A 15 -10.21 -12.41 19.59
C VAL A 15 -10.15 -11.13 18.74
N GLY A 16 -11.01 -11.04 17.72
CA GLY A 16 -11.01 -9.96 16.72
C GLY A 16 -10.08 -10.19 15.52
N ARG A 17 -9.22 -11.22 15.55
CA ARG A 17 -8.36 -11.54 14.40
C ARG A 17 -9.14 -12.31 13.34
N GLN A 18 -9.10 -11.80 12.11
CA GLN A 18 -9.67 -12.47 10.95
C GLN A 18 -8.57 -12.98 10.03
N THR A 19 -8.82 -14.14 9.44
CA THR A 19 -7.98 -14.72 8.39
C THR A 19 -8.88 -15.12 7.24
N TRP A 20 -8.41 -14.89 6.03
CA TRP A 20 -9.11 -15.24 4.81
C TRP A 20 -8.40 -16.42 4.18
N GLU A 21 -9.16 -17.44 3.81
CA GLU A 21 -8.66 -18.59 3.06
C GLU A 21 -9.43 -18.75 1.76
N PHE A 22 -8.75 -19.27 0.74
CA PHE A 22 -9.38 -19.60 -0.52
C PHE A 22 -9.77 -21.08 -0.52
N ASP A 23 -11.06 -21.35 -0.70
CA ASP A 23 -11.57 -22.70 -0.93
C ASP A 23 -12.15 -22.82 -2.36
N PRO A 24 -11.53 -23.60 -3.27
CA PRO A 24 -12.04 -23.78 -4.63
C PRO A 24 -13.41 -24.48 -4.70
N LYS A 25 -13.82 -25.17 -3.64
CA LYS A 25 -15.06 -25.94 -3.55
C LYS A 25 -16.14 -25.22 -2.75
N ALA A 26 -15.86 -24.04 -2.17
CA ALA A 26 -16.84 -23.28 -1.43
C ALA A 26 -17.97 -22.77 -2.33
N GLY A 27 -19.19 -22.91 -1.83
CA GLY A 27 -20.41 -22.41 -2.46
C GLY A 27 -20.90 -23.19 -3.68
N THR A 28 -22.10 -22.84 -4.13
CA THR A 28 -22.70 -23.43 -5.35
C THR A 28 -22.10 -22.80 -6.63
N PRO A 29 -22.30 -23.41 -7.81
CA PRO A 29 -21.94 -22.77 -9.08
C PRO A 29 -22.52 -21.36 -9.24
N GLU A 30 -23.77 -21.15 -8.83
CA GLU A 30 -24.47 -19.86 -8.89
C GLU A 30 -23.82 -18.83 -7.98
N GLU A 31 -23.40 -19.25 -6.78
CA GLU A 31 -22.71 -18.37 -5.83
C GLU A 31 -21.34 -17.94 -6.32
N ARG A 32 -20.59 -18.87 -6.94
CA ARG A 32 -19.32 -18.55 -7.58
C ARG A 32 -19.51 -17.63 -8.78
N ALA A 33 -20.56 -17.81 -9.56
CA ALA A 33 -20.90 -16.90 -10.65
C ALA A 33 -21.23 -15.48 -10.12
N ALA A 34 -21.98 -15.37 -9.02
CA ALA A 34 -22.29 -14.09 -8.39
C ALA A 34 -21.03 -13.36 -7.87
N ILE A 35 -20.03 -14.09 -7.38
CA ILE A 35 -18.73 -13.52 -6.99
C ILE A 35 -17.98 -12.97 -8.21
N GLU A 36 -17.94 -13.71 -9.32
CA GLU A 36 -17.30 -13.23 -10.55
C GLU A 36 -18.04 -12.03 -11.16
N GLU A 37 -19.37 -12.01 -11.10
CA GLU A 37 -20.17 -10.85 -11.49
C GLU A 37 -19.85 -9.63 -10.62
N ALA A 38 -19.78 -9.79 -9.29
CA ALA A 38 -19.41 -8.71 -8.37
C ALA A 38 -18.01 -8.15 -8.66
N ARG A 39 -17.04 -9.03 -8.97
CA ARG A 39 -15.68 -8.64 -9.37
C ARG A 39 -15.68 -7.83 -10.67
N GLN A 40 -16.38 -8.31 -11.69
CA GLN A 40 -16.46 -7.65 -12.99
C GLN A 40 -17.19 -6.30 -12.88
N SER A 41 -18.30 -6.26 -12.14
CA SER A 41 -19.07 -5.04 -11.86
C SER A 41 -18.23 -3.99 -11.14
N PHE A 42 -17.46 -4.37 -10.12
CA PHE A 42 -16.55 -3.43 -9.47
C PHE A 42 -15.52 -2.87 -10.43
N LEU A 43 -14.94 -3.72 -11.27
CA LEU A 43 -13.94 -3.29 -12.25
C LEU A 43 -14.51 -2.32 -13.29
N ASP A 44 -15.71 -2.58 -13.79
CA ASP A 44 -16.39 -1.72 -14.75
C ASP A 44 -16.80 -0.37 -14.14
N ASN A 45 -17.04 -0.34 -12.82
CA ASN A 45 -17.46 0.85 -12.09
C ASN A 45 -16.35 1.50 -11.24
N ARG A 46 -15.09 1.06 -11.36
CA ARG A 46 -13.94 1.53 -10.54
C ARG A 46 -13.66 3.04 -10.63
N SER A 47 -14.16 3.70 -11.68
CA SER A 47 -14.07 5.15 -11.83
C SER A 47 -15.07 5.89 -10.93
N ARG A 48 -16.22 5.27 -10.64
CA ARG A 48 -17.33 5.83 -9.85
C ARG A 48 -17.28 5.40 -8.39
N VAL A 49 -16.88 4.16 -8.12
CA VAL A 49 -16.81 3.57 -6.78
C VAL A 49 -15.37 3.13 -6.51
N LYS A 50 -14.73 3.76 -5.51
CA LYS A 50 -13.30 3.56 -5.23
C LYS A 50 -13.02 2.43 -4.24
N ALA A 51 -13.85 2.27 -3.21
CA ALA A 51 -13.72 1.19 -2.23
C ALA A 51 -14.59 -0.02 -2.61
N SER A 52 -14.12 -1.24 -2.35
CA SER A 52 -14.88 -2.47 -2.66
C SER A 52 -16.16 -2.60 -1.81
N SER A 53 -16.23 -1.81 -0.73
CA SER A 53 -17.31 -1.82 0.23
C SER A 53 -17.49 -3.20 0.86
N ASP A 54 -16.42 -3.99 1.02
CA ASP A 54 -16.48 -5.35 1.57
C ASP A 54 -17.53 -6.25 0.89
N LEU A 55 -17.83 -6.04 -0.40
CA LEU A 55 -19.03 -6.63 -1.01
C LEU A 55 -19.02 -8.17 -0.91
N LEU A 56 -17.89 -8.81 -1.21
CA LEU A 56 -17.76 -10.27 -1.13
C LEU A 56 -17.94 -10.78 0.30
N TRP A 57 -17.37 -10.09 1.29
CA TRP A 57 -17.55 -10.44 2.70
C TRP A 57 -19.01 -10.27 3.15
N ARG A 58 -19.66 -9.15 2.79
CA ARG A 58 -21.07 -8.89 3.11
C ARG A 58 -21.99 -9.96 2.51
N MET A 59 -21.74 -10.39 1.28
CA MET A 59 -22.48 -11.50 0.66
C MET A 59 -22.39 -12.78 1.49
N GLN A 60 -21.20 -13.12 1.98
CA GLN A 60 -20.98 -14.31 2.79
C GLN A 60 -21.64 -14.22 4.17
N VAL A 61 -21.37 -13.16 4.93
CA VAL A 61 -21.86 -13.03 6.32
C VAL A 61 -23.37 -12.88 6.39
N LEU A 62 -23.98 -12.13 5.48
CA LEU A 62 -25.44 -12.00 5.46
C LEU A 62 -26.13 -13.32 5.11
N LYS A 63 -25.54 -14.11 4.20
CA LYS A 63 -26.04 -15.44 3.87
C LYS A 63 -25.93 -16.41 5.05
N GLU A 64 -24.78 -16.46 5.72
CA GLU A 64 -24.57 -17.30 6.91
C GLU A 64 -25.60 -17.03 8.00
N LYS A 65 -25.96 -15.75 8.18
CA LYS A 65 -26.97 -15.31 9.15
C LYS A 65 -28.40 -15.41 8.64
N LYS A 66 -28.62 -15.87 7.41
CA LYS A 66 -29.92 -15.90 6.73
C LYS A 66 -30.63 -14.55 6.83
N PHE A 67 -29.86 -13.48 6.67
CA PHE A 67 -30.37 -12.13 6.82
C PHE A 67 -31.22 -11.75 5.61
N GLU A 68 -32.43 -11.29 5.87
CA GLU A 68 -33.32 -10.69 4.86
C GLU A 68 -33.68 -9.27 5.28
N GLN A 69 -33.45 -8.31 4.39
CA GLN A 69 -33.82 -6.92 4.64
C GLN A 69 -35.32 -6.73 4.40
N VAL A 70 -36.12 -6.86 5.45
CA VAL A 70 -37.58 -6.70 5.40
C VAL A 70 -38.04 -5.23 5.39
N ILE A 71 -37.16 -4.29 5.75
CA ILE A 71 -37.49 -2.86 5.78
C ILE A 71 -37.20 -2.26 4.39
N PRO A 72 -38.22 -1.72 3.70
CA PRO A 72 -38.07 -1.20 2.35
C PRO A 72 -37.11 0.00 2.31
N PRO A 73 -36.38 0.20 1.20
CA PRO A 73 -35.51 1.35 1.05
C PRO A 73 -36.33 2.65 1.07
N VAL A 74 -35.88 3.61 1.88
CA VAL A 74 -36.46 4.96 1.92
C VAL A 74 -35.84 5.77 0.77
N LYS A 75 -36.69 6.26 -0.13
CA LYS A 75 -36.30 7.22 -1.18
C LYS A 75 -36.81 8.61 -0.78
N ILE A 76 -35.93 9.60 -0.92
CA ILE A 76 -36.22 11.02 -0.75
C ILE A 76 -36.00 11.67 -2.10
N GLU A 77 -37.02 12.32 -2.66
CA GLU A 77 -36.89 13.05 -3.93
C GLU A 77 -36.34 14.47 -3.69
N ASP A 78 -35.76 15.08 -4.71
CA ASP A 78 -35.22 16.44 -4.62
C ASP A 78 -36.33 17.43 -4.25
N GLY A 79 -36.13 18.17 -3.15
CA GLY A 79 -37.11 19.12 -2.61
C GLY A 79 -38.19 18.50 -1.72
N GLU A 80 -38.16 17.19 -1.48
CA GLU A 80 -39.09 16.53 -0.56
C GLU A 80 -38.70 16.76 0.91
N ASN A 81 -39.69 17.07 1.75
CA ASN A 81 -39.49 17.16 3.20
C ASN A 81 -39.23 15.79 3.84
N ILE A 82 -38.18 15.68 4.65
CA ILE A 82 -37.87 14.47 5.43
C ILE A 82 -38.85 14.36 6.61
N THR A 83 -39.76 13.40 6.54
CA THR A 83 -40.71 13.13 7.64
C THR A 83 -40.07 12.29 8.75
N TYR A 84 -40.62 12.37 9.95
CA TYR A 84 -40.20 11.53 11.09
C TYR A 84 -40.29 10.03 10.76
N GLU A 85 -41.33 9.61 10.05
CA GLU A 85 -41.50 8.22 9.62
C GLU A 85 -40.40 7.80 8.65
N LYS A 86 -40.10 8.61 7.63
CA LYS A 86 -39.03 8.33 6.65
C LYS A 86 -37.66 8.23 7.34
N ALA A 87 -37.36 9.15 8.24
CA ALA A 87 -36.13 9.10 9.04
C ALA A 87 -36.07 7.85 9.94
N THR A 88 -37.17 7.51 10.62
CA THR A 88 -37.25 6.33 11.49
C THR A 88 -37.08 5.04 10.71
N ASN A 89 -37.73 4.91 9.55
CA ASN A 89 -37.60 3.74 8.70
C ASN A 89 -36.19 3.59 8.12
N ALA A 90 -35.55 4.70 7.71
CA ALA A 90 -34.16 4.69 7.25
C ALA A 90 -33.20 4.24 8.37
N LEU A 91 -33.37 4.77 9.59
CA LEU A 91 -32.57 4.37 10.76
C LEU A 91 -32.76 2.89 11.08
N ARG A 92 -34.02 2.41 11.20
CA ARG A 92 -34.31 1.00 11.51
C ARG A 92 -33.72 0.07 10.46
N ARG A 93 -33.81 0.44 9.17
CA ARG A 93 -33.19 -0.30 8.07
C ARG A 93 -31.68 -0.37 8.20
N GLY A 94 -31.04 0.76 8.49
CA GLY A 94 -29.59 0.86 8.68
C GLY A 94 -29.11 0.04 9.88
N VAL A 95 -29.76 0.17 11.03
CA VAL A 95 -29.46 -0.60 12.25
C VAL A 95 -29.64 -2.09 12.01
N SER A 96 -30.77 -2.51 11.41
CA SER A 96 -31.01 -3.92 11.10
C SER A 96 -29.90 -4.52 10.22
N PHE A 97 -29.47 -3.78 9.20
CA PHE A 97 -28.38 -4.20 8.33
C PHE A 97 -27.02 -4.25 9.05
N PHE A 98 -26.65 -3.19 9.77
CA PHE A 98 -25.36 -3.15 10.49
C PHE A 98 -25.30 -4.18 11.62
N SER A 99 -26.38 -4.43 12.34
CA SER A 99 -26.44 -5.51 13.34
C SER A 99 -26.20 -6.88 12.71
N ALA A 100 -26.70 -7.11 11.49
CA ALA A 100 -26.41 -8.34 10.76
C ALA A 100 -24.95 -8.48 10.32
N LEU A 101 -24.16 -7.40 10.30
CA LEU A 101 -22.74 -7.44 9.95
C LEU A 101 -21.79 -7.68 11.15
N GLN A 102 -22.29 -7.68 12.39
CA GLN A 102 -21.45 -7.91 13.57
C GLN A 102 -20.83 -9.32 13.57
N ALA A 103 -19.51 -9.45 13.73
CA ALA A 103 -18.85 -10.75 13.87
C ALA A 103 -19.29 -11.47 15.17
N SER A 104 -19.04 -12.78 15.25
CA SER A 104 -19.46 -13.63 16.37
C SER A 104 -18.85 -13.25 17.73
N ASP A 105 -17.71 -12.57 17.72
CA ASP A 105 -17.01 -12.03 18.87
C ASP A 105 -17.33 -10.54 19.14
N GLY A 106 -18.29 -9.97 18.41
CA GLY A 106 -18.86 -8.66 18.65
C GLY A 106 -18.22 -7.49 17.90
N HIS A 107 -17.13 -7.69 17.14
CA HIS A 107 -16.54 -6.62 16.33
C HIS A 107 -17.27 -6.42 14.99
N TRP A 108 -16.99 -5.32 14.29
CA TRP A 108 -17.47 -5.09 12.92
C TRP A 108 -16.30 -5.17 11.95
N PRO A 109 -16.23 -6.24 11.15
CA PRO A 109 -15.25 -6.33 10.09
C PRO A 109 -15.52 -5.26 9.05
N ALA A 110 -14.47 -4.58 8.63
CA ALA A 110 -14.54 -3.60 7.57
C ALA A 110 -13.20 -3.51 6.86
N GLU A 111 -13.26 -3.29 5.56
CA GLU A 111 -12.13 -2.94 4.73
C GLU A 111 -11.57 -1.61 5.21
N PHE A 112 -10.27 -1.58 5.51
CA PHE A 112 -9.53 -0.36 5.77
C PHE A 112 -8.72 0.02 4.52
N SER A 113 -9.43 0.34 3.42
CA SER A 113 -8.78 0.80 2.19
C SER A 113 -8.13 2.15 2.38
N GLY A 114 -7.22 2.46 1.47
CA GLY A 114 -6.77 3.83 1.28
C GLY A 114 -5.47 3.81 0.52
N LEU A 115 -4.39 3.54 1.24
CA LEU A 115 -3.03 3.72 0.75
C LEU A 115 -2.62 2.58 -0.20
N LEU A 116 -2.11 2.97 -1.38
CA LEU A 116 -1.74 2.03 -2.45
C LEU A 116 -0.29 1.55 -2.38
N PHE A 117 0.39 1.72 -1.25
CA PHE A 117 1.79 1.35 -1.08
C PHE A 117 2.06 0.30 0.01
N PHE A 118 1.10 0.00 0.89
CA PHE A 118 1.31 -1.01 1.95
C PHE A 118 1.49 -2.43 1.38
N LEU A 119 0.64 -2.82 0.43
CA LEU A 119 0.74 -4.12 -0.21
C LEU A 119 2.09 -4.32 -0.92
N PRO A 120 2.55 -3.38 -1.79
CA PRO A 120 3.90 -3.44 -2.35
C PRO A 120 5.00 -3.62 -1.30
N MET A 121 5.00 -2.84 -0.23
CA MET A 121 6.02 -2.93 0.82
C MET A 121 6.04 -4.30 1.51
N LEU A 122 4.88 -4.89 1.78
CA LEU A 122 4.78 -6.23 2.34
C LEU A 122 5.34 -7.29 1.37
N VAL A 123 4.99 -7.18 0.08
CA VAL A 123 5.54 -8.06 -0.97
C VAL A 123 7.05 -7.93 -1.06
N PHE A 124 7.61 -6.71 -0.96
CA PHE A 124 9.06 -6.50 -0.96
C PHE A 124 9.73 -7.19 0.22
N CYS A 125 9.21 -7.00 1.44
CA CYS A 125 9.74 -7.65 2.64
C CYS A 125 9.77 -9.18 2.49
N LEU A 126 8.69 -9.78 1.97
CA LEU A 126 8.61 -11.22 1.79
C LEU A 126 9.47 -11.72 0.62
N TYR A 127 9.61 -10.92 -0.44
CA TYR A 127 10.51 -11.21 -1.55
C TYR A 127 11.98 -11.21 -1.09
N ILE A 128 12.39 -10.17 -0.35
CA ILE A 128 13.76 -10.02 0.16
C ILE A 128 14.10 -11.14 1.14
N THR A 129 13.16 -11.53 2.00
CA THR A 129 13.39 -12.60 2.99
C THR A 129 13.21 -14.01 2.43
N GLY A 130 12.72 -14.17 1.20
CA GLY A 130 12.50 -15.48 0.56
C GLY A 130 11.22 -16.21 1.00
N HIS A 131 10.30 -15.54 1.70
CA HIS A 131 9.07 -16.15 2.24
C HIS A 131 7.82 -15.82 1.41
N LEU A 132 7.96 -15.18 0.24
CA LEU A 132 6.82 -14.73 -0.56
C LEU A 132 5.87 -15.88 -0.94
N GLU A 133 6.39 -17.02 -1.39
CA GLU A 133 5.56 -18.15 -1.83
C GLU A 133 4.99 -18.98 -0.67
N GLU A 134 5.68 -18.95 0.47
CA GLU A 134 5.24 -19.59 1.71
C GLU A 134 4.04 -18.86 2.30
N VAL A 135 4.11 -17.52 2.38
CA VAL A 135 3.06 -16.68 2.96
C VAL A 135 1.92 -16.43 1.95
N PHE A 136 2.24 -16.21 0.67
CA PHE A 136 1.26 -15.91 -0.36
C PHE A 136 1.22 -16.96 -1.46
N HIS A 137 0.31 -17.92 -1.28
CA HIS A 137 -0.06 -18.90 -2.30
C HIS A 137 -0.65 -18.25 -3.57
N ALA A 138 -0.85 -19.06 -4.62
CA ALA A 138 -1.27 -18.61 -5.94
C ALA A 138 -2.53 -17.71 -5.93
N GLU A 139 -3.54 -18.05 -5.14
CA GLU A 139 -4.79 -17.27 -5.10
C GLU A 139 -4.62 -15.93 -4.35
N HIS A 140 -3.80 -15.87 -3.30
CA HIS A 140 -3.43 -14.59 -2.68
C HIS A 140 -2.76 -13.66 -3.70
N ARG A 141 -1.78 -14.17 -4.44
CA ARG A 141 -1.06 -13.41 -5.47
C ARG A 141 -1.99 -12.93 -6.59
N LYS A 142 -2.93 -13.77 -7.00
CA LYS A 142 -3.97 -13.43 -7.99
C LYS A 142 -4.89 -12.31 -7.51
N GLU A 143 -5.37 -12.35 -6.26
CA GLU A 143 -6.19 -11.28 -5.69
C GLU A 143 -5.39 -9.97 -5.50
N MET A 144 -4.12 -10.05 -5.10
CA MET A 144 -3.22 -8.89 -5.02
C MET A 144 -3.00 -8.22 -6.39
N ILE A 145 -2.76 -9.03 -7.42
CA ILE A 145 -2.64 -8.56 -8.80
C ILE A 145 -3.95 -7.89 -9.26
N ARG A 146 -5.10 -8.51 -8.98
CA ARG A 146 -6.41 -7.93 -9.31
C ARG A 146 -6.64 -6.61 -8.60
N TYR A 147 -6.30 -6.52 -7.31
CA TYR A 147 -6.39 -5.29 -6.53
C TYR A 147 -5.62 -4.14 -7.21
N MET A 148 -4.38 -4.39 -7.62
CA MET A 148 -3.58 -3.39 -8.34
C MET A 148 -4.23 -3.00 -9.68
N TYR A 149 -4.80 -3.94 -10.44
CA TYR A 149 -5.53 -3.60 -11.66
C TYR A 149 -6.80 -2.77 -11.40
N CYS A 150 -7.53 -3.04 -10.32
CA CYS A 150 -8.70 -2.25 -9.96
C CYS A 150 -8.38 -0.79 -9.64
N HIS A 151 -7.16 -0.50 -9.17
CA HIS A 151 -6.75 0.84 -8.75
C HIS A 151 -5.74 1.52 -9.67
N GLN A 152 -5.40 0.92 -10.82
CA GLN A 152 -4.63 1.61 -11.84
C GLN A 152 -5.50 2.69 -12.49
N ASN A 153 -5.00 3.92 -12.52
CA ASN A 153 -5.66 5.04 -13.17
C ASN A 153 -5.61 4.91 -14.70
N GLU A 154 -6.46 5.69 -15.38
CA GLU A 154 -6.52 5.72 -16.86
C GLU A 154 -5.20 6.15 -17.51
N ASP A 155 -4.40 6.97 -16.82
CA ASP A 155 -3.08 7.38 -17.28
C ASP A 155 -1.99 6.29 -17.15
N GLY A 156 -2.31 5.16 -16.51
CA GLY A 156 -1.39 4.04 -16.30
C GLY A 156 -0.65 4.06 -14.96
N GLY A 157 -0.82 5.10 -14.16
CA GLY A 157 -0.21 5.19 -12.83
C GLY A 157 -1.11 4.71 -11.69
N TRP A 158 -0.59 4.81 -10.47
CA TRP A 158 -1.33 4.61 -9.22
C TRP A 158 -1.18 5.84 -8.34
N GLY A 159 -2.26 6.20 -7.66
CA GLY A 159 -2.25 7.30 -6.71
C GLY A 159 -1.65 6.94 -5.36
N PHE A 160 -1.42 7.95 -4.52
CA PHE A 160 -1.03 7.76 -3.11
C PHE A 160 -2.05 6.91 -2.35
N HIS A 161 -3.33 7.16 -2.62
CA HIS A 161 -4.48 6.38 -2.17
C HIS A 161 -5.48 6.09 -3.31
N ILE A 162 -6.45 5.21 -3.07
CA ILE A 162 -7.44 4.72 -4.05
C ILE A 162 -8.26 5.80 -4.77
N GLU A 163 -8.31 7.03 -4.24
CA GLU A 163 -9.05 8.15 -4.84
C GLU A 163 -8.14 9.23 -5.47
N SER A 164 -6.83 9.10 -5.30
CA SER A 164 -5.89 10.12 -5.75
C SER A 164 -5.44 9.93 -7.20
N LYS A 165 -5.01 11.04 -7.81
CA LYS A 165 -4.28 11.03 -9.08
C LYS A 165 -2.96 10.28 -8.93
N SER A 166 -2.45 9.80 -10.05
CA SER A 166 -1.20 9.05 -10.10
C SER A 166 -0.02 9.87 -9.57
N VAL A 167 0.79 9.22 -8.74
CA VAL A 167 2.03 9.77 -8.18
C VAL A 167 3.18 8.80 -8.46
N LEU A 168 4.41 9.30 -8.55
CA LEU A 168 5.57 8.48 -8.90
C LEU A 168 5.85 7.42 -7.83
N PHE A 169 5.68 7.77 -6.56
CA PHE A 169 5.87 6.83 -5.46
C PHE A 169 5.04 5.55 -5.63
N SER A 170 3.72 5.67 -5.56
CA SER A 170 2.83 4.51 -5.67
C SER A 170 2.91 3.84 -7.03
N THR A 171 3.09 4.58 -8.12
CA THR A 171 3.20 3.98 -9.45
C THR A 171 4.42 3.07 -9.54
N THR A 172 5.58 3.53 -9.07
CA THR A 172 6.80 2.70 -9.03
C THR A 172 6.64 1.50 -8.11
N LEU A 173 6.05 1.67 -6.92
CA LEU A 173 5.92 0.55 -5.97
C LEU A 173 4.94 -0.52 -6.48
N ASN A 174 3.81 -0.13 -7.08
CA ASN A 174 2.88 -1.09 -7.68
C ASN A 174 3.46 -1.78 -8.92
N TYR A 175 4.24 -1.06 -9.74
CA TYR A 175 4.98 -1.70 -10.84
C TYR A 175 5.92 -2.79 -10.31
N LEU A 176 6.76 -2.46 -9.34
CA LEU A 176 7.68 -3.42 -8.72
C LEU A 176 6.95 -4.62 -8.11
N CYS A 177 5.85 -4.37 -7.41
CA CYS A 177 5.01 -5.41 -6.83
C CYS A 177 4.49 -6.37 -7.92
N LEU A 178 3.93 -5.84 -9.03
CA LEU A 178 3.48 -6.66 -10.16
C LEU A 178 4.62 -7.51 -10.73
N ARG A 179 5.81 -6.94 -10.91
CA ARG A 179 6.98 -7.66 -11.43
C ARG A 179 7.42 -8.77 -10.48
N MET A 180 7.45 -8.53 -9.17
CA MET A 180 7.80 -9.53 -8.15
C MET A 180 6.74 -10.62 -7.98
N LEU A 181 5.47 -10.32 -8.26
CA LEU A 181 4.38 -11.31 -8.31
C LEU A 181 4.34 -12.08 -9.64
N GLY A 182 5.30 -11.87 -10.54
CA GLY A 182 5.48 -12.63 -11.77
C GLY A 182 4.82 -12.05 -13.02
N VAL A 183 4.23 -10.85 -12.95
CA VAL A 183 3.68 -10.18 -14.14
C VAL A 183 4.82 -9.63 -14.99
N GLY A 184 4.84 -9.96 -16.29
CA GLY A 184 5.86 -9.50 -17.23
C GLY A 184 5.94 -7.97 -17.40
N PRO A 185 7.04 -7.44 -17.97
CA PRO A 185 7.26 -6.00 -18.13
C PRO A 185 6.28 -5.34 -19.11
N ASP A 186 5.81 -6.09 -20.10
CA ASP A 186 4.73 -5.70 -21.01
C ASP A 186 3.41 -6.44 -20.69
N GLY A 187 3.33 -7.05 -19.51
CA GLY A 187 2.20 -7.88 -19.09
C GLY A 187 1.14 -7.14 -18.29
N GLY A 188 0.17 -7.93 -17.83
CA GLY A 188 -0.96 -7.50 -17.01
C GLY A 188 -2.18 -7.08 -17.82
N ARG A 189 -3.30 -6.86 -17.13
CA ARG A 189 -4.55 -6.43 -17.77
C ARG A 189 -4.31 -5.10 -18.49
N GLU A 190 -4.73 -5.00 -19.75
CA GLU A 190 -4.58 -3.79 -20.56
C GLU A 190 -3.12 -3.25 -20.63
N ASN A 191 -2.14 -4.17 -20.62
CA ASN A 191 -0.71 -3.85 -20.57
C ASN A 191 -0.34 -2.94 -19.37
N ALA A 192 -0.92 -3.23 -18.20
CA ALA A 192 -0.74 -2.45 -16.97
C ALA A 192 0.72 -2.09 -16.69
N CYS A 193 1.64 -3.05 -16.76
CA CYS A 193 3.07 -2.82 -16.51
C CYS A 193 3.68 -1.85 -17.55
N LYS A 194 3.38 -2.05 -18.83
CA LYS A 194 3.90 -1.18 -19.90
C LYS A 194 3.46 0.26 -19.72
N ARG A 195 2.16 0.48 -19.44
CA ARG A 195 1.59 1.81 -19.22
C ARG A 195 2.20 2.49 -17.99
N ALA A 196 2.37 1.74 -16.92
CA ALA A 196 3.02 2.22 -15.70
C ALA A 196 4.48 2.63 -15.94
N ARG A 197 5.24 1.81 -16.66
CA ARG A 197 6.64 2.12 -17.02
C ARG A 197 6.72 3.38 -17.89
N GLN A 198 5.84 3.52 -18.87
CA GLN A 198 5.75 4.74 -19.69
C GLN A 198 5.42 5.97 -18.84
N TRP A 199 4.47 5.84 -17.90
CA TRP A 199 4.13 6.90 -16.96
C TRP A 199 5.35 7.28 -16.11
N ILE A 200 6.06 6.31 -15.53
CA ILE A 200 7.30 6.53 -14.75
C ILE A 200 8.36 7.25 -15.57
N HIS A 201 8.63 6.79 -16.80
CA HIS A 201 9.64 7.36 -17.68
C HIS A 201 9.33 8.81 -18.07
N SER A 202 8.06 9.11 -18.32
CA SER A 202 7.64 10.48 -18.65
C SER A 202 7.84 11.49 -17.50
N ARG A 203 8.15 11.01 -16.28
CA ARG A 203 8.50 11.83 -15.09
C ARG A 203 10.00 11.82 -14.79
N GLY A 204 10.83 11.35 -15.73
CA GLY A 204 12.29 11.28 -15.58
C GLY A 204 12.79 9.97 -14.98
N GLY A 205 11.92 8.95 -14.86
CA GLY A 205 12.26 7.67 -14.25
C GLY A 205 12.34 7.74 -12.73
N VAL A 206 12.84 6.66 -12.11
CA VAL A 206 12.82 6.54 -10.66
C VAL A 206 13.85 7.40 -9.93
N THR A 207 14.71 8.13 -10.64
CA THR A 207 15.61 9.15 -10.03
C THR A 207 14.82 10.30 -9.37
N TYR A 208 13.57 10.53 -9.80
CA TYR A 208 12.65 11.54 -9.26
C TYR A 208 11.69 10.99 -8.20
N ILE A 209 11.80 9.72 -7.78
CA ILE A 209 10.90 9.17 -6.76
C ILE A 209 11.11 9.91 -5.42
N PRO A 210 10.07 10.20 -4.60
CA PRO A 210 10.27 10.88 -3.31
C PRO A 210 11.06 10.03 -2.30
N SER A 211 11.46 10.66 -1.19
CA SER A 211 12.41 10.11 -0.21
C SER A 211 12.13 8.68 0.25
N TRP A 212 10.90 8.36 0.65
CA TRP A 212 10.52 6.99 1.05
C TRP A 212 10.67 5.99 -0.09
N GLY A 213 10.38 6.42 -1.32
CA GLY A 213 10.62 5.60 -2.51
C GLY A 213 12.11 5.33 -2.71
N LYS A 214 12.96 6.35 -2.60
CA LYS A 214 14.42 6.17 -2.75
C LYS A 214 14.96 5.15 -1.74
N VAL A 215 14.47 5.20 -0.50
CA VAL A 215 14.83 4.24 0.55
C VAL A 215 14.41 2.81 0.19
N TRP A 216 13.17 2.60 -0.23
CA TRP A 216 12.71 1.27 -0.67
C TRP A 216 13.47 0.76 -1.89
N LEU A 217 13.75 1.62 -2.87
CA LEU A 217 14.55 1.23 -4.03
C LEU A 217 16.01 0.95 -3.66
N ALA A 218 16.57 1.65 -2.67
CA ALA A 218 17.92 1.38 -2.18
C ALA A 218 18.00 0.04 -1.45
N ILE A 219 17.01 -0.27 -0.61
CA ILE A 219 16.84 -1.59 0.02
C ILE A 219 16.77 -2.70 -1.04
N LEU A 220 16.04 -2.48 -2.13
CA LEU A 220 15.92 -3.44 -3.23
C LEU A 220 17.15 -3.49 -4.15
N GLY A 221 18.10 -2.56 -4.00
CA GLY A 221 19.26 -2.43 -4.88
C GLY A 221 18.94 -1.87 -6.26
N ILE A 222 17.83 -1.15 -6.44
CA ILE A 222 17.46 -0.45 -7.69
C ILE A 222 17.92 1.02 -7.66
N PHE A 223 18.37 1.49 -6.51
CA PHE A 223 18.83 2.86 -6.28
C PHE A 223 20.06 2.83 -5.37
N ASP A 224 21.01 3.75 -5.53
CA ASP A 224 22.17 3.80 -4.64
C ASP A 224 21.88 4.63 -3.37
N TRP A 225 22.35 4.16 -2.21
CA TRP A 225 22.14 4.85 -0.94
C TRP A 225 22.67 6.29 -0.93
N SER A 226 23.70 6.61 -1.72
CA SER A 226 24.25 7.97 -1.83
C SER A 226 23.25 8.98 -2.40
N GLY A 227 22.23 8.52 -3.12
CA GLY A 227 21.14 9.36 -3.61
C GLY A 227 19.94 9.47 -2.68
N THR A 228 20.07 9.05 -1.42
CA THR A 228 19.05 9.26 -0.38
C THR A 228 19.45 10.39 0.56
N ASN A 229 18.48 11.05 1.18
CA ASN A 229 18.77 12.02 2.23
C ASN A 229 19.22 11.30 3.51
N PRO A 230 20.11 11.92 4.32
CA PRO A 230 20.65 11.25 5.49
C PRO A 230 19.59 10.96 6.56
N MET A 231 19.61 9.73 7.09
CA MET A 231 18.80 9.30 8.24
C MET A 231 19.70 8.61 9.29
N PRO A 232 20.67 9.34 9.87
CA PRO A 232 21.68 8.74 10.73
C PRO A 232 21.07 8.14 12.02
N PRO A 233 21.39 6.89 12.39
CA PRO A 233 20.91 6.27 13.62
C PRO A 233 21.35 7.00 14.89
N GLU A 234 22.42 7.79 14.83
CA GLU A 234 22.95 8.60 15.94
C GLU A 234 21.96 9.67 16.42
N MET A 235 21.02 10.11 15.57
CA MET A 235 19.97 11.06 15.97
C MET A 235 19.07 10.51 17.09
N TRP A 236 19.01 9.18 17.23
CA TRP A 236 18.28 8.51 18.30
C TRP A 236 19.01 8.56 19.66
N LEU A 237 20.30 8.93 19.67
CA LEU A 237 21.13 9.07 20.88
C LEU A 237 21.15 10.48 21.45
N ILE A 238 20.50 11.45 20.77
CA ILE A 238 20.37 12.81 21.28
C ILE A 238 19.76 12.77 22.69
N PRO A 239 20.21 13.57 23.66
CA PRO A 239 19.58 13.63 24.98
C PRO A 239 18.14 14.14 24.93
N SER A 240 17.26 13.56 25.76
CA SER A 240 15.81 13.85 25.77
C SER A 240 15.45 15.31 26.06
N PHE A 241 16.34 16.09 26.69
CA PHE A 241 16.11 17.50 26.95
C PHE A 241 16.18 18.38 25.68
N PHE A 242 16.84 17.94 24.61
CA PHE A 242 16.90 18.73 23.36
C PHE A 242 15.52 18.81 22.67
N PRO A 243 15.17 19.95 22.04
CA PRO A 243 13.89 20.11 21.34
C PRO A 243 13.69 19.14 20.17
N ILE A 244 14.78 18.80 19.47
CA ILE A 244 14.78 17.93 18.28
C ILE A 244 14.86 16.42 18.61
N HIS A 245 14.78 16.06 19.90
CA HIS A 245 14.83 14.67 20.31
C HIS A 245 13.71 13.85 19.65
N LEU A 246 14.07 12.76 18.96
CA LEU A 246 13.11 11.98 18.15
C LEU A 246 11.94 11.41 18.98
N GLY A 247 12.13 11.18 20.27
CA GLY A 247 11.06 10.81 21.21
C GLY A 247 9.94 11.85 21.39
N LYS A 248 10.12 13.09 20.93
CA LYS A 248 9.10 14.16 20.96
C LYS A 248 8.30 14.29 19.66
N ILE A 249 8.71 13.59 18.60
CA ILE A 249 8.02 13.59 17.29
C ILE A 249 6.80 12.66 17.33
N MET A 250 5.79 12.90 16.49
CA MET A 250 4.62 12.04 16.32
C MET A 250 4.99 10.55 16.27
N CYS A 251 4.23 9.71 16.99
CA CYS A 251 4.53 8.28 17.15
C CYS A 251 4.69 7.53 15.82
N PHE A 252 3.83 7.81 14.83
CA PHE A 252 3.91 7.21 13.50
C PHE A 252 5.24 7.50 12.78
N THR A 253 5.72 8.75 12.87
CA THR A 253 7.02 9.11 12.34
C THR A 253 8.13 8.31 13.01
N ARG A 254 8.05 8.11 14.34
CA ARG A 254 9.08 7.36 15.07
C ARG A 254 9.14 5.90 14.65
N VAL A 255 7.99 5.22 14.58
CA VAL A 255 7.95 3.77 14.23
C VAL A 255 8.37 3.51 12.79
N VAL A 256 8.24 4.50 11.90
CA VAL A 256 8.76 4.41 10.52
C VAL A 256 10.26 4.73 10.47
N TYR A 257 10.69 5.88 11.01
CA TYR A 257 12.07 6.32 10.82
C TYR A 257 13.09 5.56 11.67
N MET A 258 12.69 4.90 12.76
CA MET A 258 13.60 4.09 13.56
C MET A 258 14.20 2.91 12.77
N PRO A 259 13.38 1.99 12.20
CA PRO A 259 13.92 0.92 11.37
C PRO A 259 14.58 1.46 10.10
N LEU A 260 14.06 2.53 9.48
CA LEU A 260 14.71 3.12 8.31
C LEU A 260 16.11 3.67 8.63
N SER A 261 16.31 4.30 9.80
CA SER A 261 17.63 4.79 10.23
C SER A 261 18.61 3.63 10.46
N TYR A 262 18.13 2.51 11.01
CA TYR A 262 18.94 1.30 11.17
C TYR A 262 19.38 0.74 9.81
N ILE A 263 18.43 0.56 8.89
CA ILE A 263 18.68 0.03 7.54
C ILE A 263 19.61 0.97 6.76
N TYR A 264 19.37 2.28 6.85
CA TYR A 264 20.21 3.31 6.26
C TYR A 264 21.63 3.24 6.82
N GLY A 265 21.81 3.21 8.15
CA GLY A 265 23.12 3.11 8.79
C GLY A 265 23.87 1.83 8.44
N LYS A 266 23.16 0.72 8.19
CA LYS A 266 23.75 -0.52 7.66
C LYS A 266 24.00 -0.51 6.16
N ARG A 267 23.49 0.51 5.43
CA ARG A 267 23.49 0.58 3.97
C ARG A 267 22.96 -0.73 3.36
N PHE A 268 21.93 -1.30 3.97
CA PHE A 268 21.45 -2.63 3.60
C PHE A 268 20.93 -2.64 2.16
N VAL A 269 21.37 -3.64 1.39
CA VAL A 269 20.90 -3.91 0.03
C VAL A 269 20.55 -5.39 -0.05
N ALA A 270 19.35 -5.69 -0.54
CA ALA A 270 18.88 -7.04 -0.78
C ALA A 270 19.70 -7.73 -1.88
N PRO A 271 19.65 -9.08 -1.98
CA PRO A 271 20.34 -9.80 -3.04
C PRO A 271 19.97 -9.28 -4.44
N ILE A 272 20.98 -9.00 -5.26
CA ILE A 272 20.79 -8.54 -6.65
C ILE A 272 20.42 -9.75 -7.52
N THR A 273 19.12 -10.01 -7.65
CA THR A 273 18.60 -11.09 -8.49
C THR A 273 18.52 -10.68 -9.96
N PRO A 274 18.36 -11.63 -10.91
CA PRO A 274 18.13 -11.29 -12.32
C PRO A 274 16.93 -10.35 -12.52
N LEU A 275 15.88 -10.47 -11.70
CA LEU A 275 14.74 -9.56 -11.74
C LEU A 275 15.15 -8.14 -11.31
N ILE A 276 15.94 -7.98 -10.24
CA ILE A 276 16.44 -6.67 -9.82
C ILE A 276 17.30 -6.02 -10.92
N MET A 277 18.14 -6.79 -11.60
CA MET A 277 18.92 -6.29 -12.73
C MET A 277 18.01 -5.78 -13.87
N GLN A 278 16.98 -6.56 -14.25
CA GLN A 278 15.97 -6.13 -15.23
C GLN A 278 15.25 -4.85 -14.76
N LEU A 279 14.90 -4.76 -13.49
CA LEU A 279 14.21 -3.60 -12.94
C LEU A 279 15.06 -2.32 -13.00
N ARG A 280 16.39 -2.42 -12.86
CA ARG A 280 17.30 -1.28 -13.08
C ARG A 280 17.22 -0.79 -14.52
N GLU A 281 17.17 -1.69 -15.49
CA GLU A 281 17.03 -1.33 -16.91
C GLU A 281 15.63 -0.80 -17.24
N GLU A 282 14.59 -1.35 -16.62
CA GLU A 282 13.20 -1.01 -16.88
C GLU A 282 12.81 0.37 -16.31
N LEU A 283 13.39 0.82 -15.20
CA LEU A 283 12.88 1.96 -14.41
C LEU A 283 13.71 3.25 -14.51
N HIS A 284 14.96 3.15 -14.98
CA HIS A 284 15.83 4.30 -15.17
C HIS A 284 15.81 4.75 -16.64
N VAL A 285 15.88 6.07 -16.86
CA VAL A 285 15.94 6.67 -18.21
C VAL A 285 17.36 6.69 -18.78
N GLN A 286 18.36 6.40 -17.94
CA GLN A 286 19.77 6.34 -18.28
C GLN A 286 20.40 5.08 -17.65
N PRO A 287 21.54 4.58 -18.16
CA PRO A 287 22.19 3.41 -17.59
C PRO A 287 22.50 3.59 -16.10
N TYR A 288 22.19 2.58 -15.28
CA TYR A 288 22.32 2.63 -13.82
C TYR A 288 23.69 3.14 -13.35
N GLU A 289 24.77 2.63 -13.94
CA GLU A 289 26.16 2.95 -13.56
C GLU A 289 26.57 4.39 -13.90
N THR A 290 25.78 5.11 -14.70
CA THR A 290 26.05 6.50 -15.10
C THR A 290 25.28 7.52 -14.28
N ILE A 291 24.42 7.08 -13.36
CA ILE A 291 23.56 7.95 -12.57
C ILE A 291 24.41 8.72 -11.55
N ASN A 292 24.28 10.04 -11.55
CA ASN A 292 24.80 10.87 -10.48
C ASN A 292 23.82 10.84 -9.30
N TRP A 293 24.05 9.90 -8.38
CA TRP A 293 23.19 9.67 -7.23
C TRP A 293 23.12 10.88 -6.28
N ASN A 294 24.24 11.59 -6.06
CA ASN A 294 24.25 12.81 -5.25
C ASN A 294 23.28 13.87 -5.81
N LYS A 295 23.24 14.04 -7.15
CA LYS A 295 22.25 14.93 -7.78
C LYS A 295 20.83 14.38 -7.62
N ALA A 296 20.65 13.06 -7.79
CA ALA A 296 19.34 12.42 -7.66
C ALA A 296 18.74 12.61 -6.26
N ARG A 297 19.54 12.83 -5.22
CA ARG A 297 19.09 13.11 -3.84
C ARG A 297 18.07 14.24 -3.73
N HIS A 298 18.24 15.30 -4.50
CA HIS A 298 17.36 16.46 -4.48
C HIS A 298 16.25 16.42 -5.53
N LEU A 299 16.23 15.40 -6.39
CA LEU A 299 15.17 15.25 -7.39
C LEU A 299 13.91 14.66 -6.77
N TYR A 300 12.77 15.20 -7.15
CA TYR A 300 11.45 14.67 -6.82
C TYR A 300 10.46 15.05 -7.91
N ALA A 301 9.50 14.16 -8.20
CA ALA A 301 8.44 14.44 -9.16
C ALA A 301 7.47 15.48 -8.60
N LYS A 302 6.97 16.34 -9.48
CA LYS A 302 6.05 17.42 -9.11
C LYS A 302 4.74 16.87 -8.54
N GLU A 303 4.24 15.78 -9.10
CA GLU A 303 3.02 15.11 -8.68
C GLU A 303 3.09 14.56 -7.24
N ASP A 304 4.28 14.28 -6.72
CA ASP A 304 4.53 13.79 -5.37
C ASP A 304 4.77 14.93 -4.35
N THR A 305 4.82 16.19 -4.81
CA THR A 305 5.12 17.34 -3.94
C THR A 305 3.84 17.85 -3.28
N TYR A 306 3.61 17.46 -2.03
CA TYR A 306 2.57 18.05 -1.19
C TYR A 306 3.12 19.22 -0.37
N ASP A 307 4.20 18.97 0.37
CA ASP A 307 4.94 19.98 1.14
C ASP A 307 6.34 20.16 0.52
N PRO A 308 6.62 21.28 -0.18
CA PRO A 308 7.94 21.51 -0.74
C PRO A 308 8.96 21.72 0.37
N HIS A 309 10.18 21.23 0.16
CA HIS A 309 11.26 21.39 1.15
C HIS A 309 11.60 22.87 1.34
N PRO A 310 11.62 23.38 2.59
CA PRO A 310 12.24 24.65 2.90
C PRO A 310 13.75 24.57 2.64
N LEU A 311 14.36 25.65 2.12
CA LEU A 311 15.81 25.72 1.87
C LEU A 311 16.66 25.36 3.11
N PHE A 312 16.17 25.68 4.30
CA PHE A 312 16.84 25.34 5.56
C PHE A 312 16.93 23.82 5.78
N GLN A 313 15.93 23.06 5.33
CA GLN A 313 15.92 21.60 5.44
C GLN A 313 16.95 20.96 4.49
N ASP A 314 17.04 21.45 3.26
CA ASP A 314 18.07 21.00 2.31
C ASP A 314 19.48 21.30 2.86
N LEU A 315 19.68 22.50 3.44
CA LEU A 315 20.96 22.86 4.07
C LEU A 315 21.33 21.92 5.23
N ILE A 316 20.37 21.52 6.07
CA ILE A 316 20.62 20.55 7.15
C ILE A 316 21.06 19.21 6.55
N TRP A 317 20.34 18.69 5.56
CA TRP A 317 20.68 17.41 4.96
C TRP A 317 22.03 17.43 4.24
N ASP A 318 22.35 18.51 3.53
CA ASP A 318 23.65 18.67 2.88
C ASP A 318 24.78 18.75 3.92
N THR A 319 24.54 19.45 5.02
CA THR A 319 25.52 19.53 6.13
C THR A 319 25.75 18.15 6.74
N LEU A 320 24.67 17.39 7.00
CA LEU A 320 24.78 16.03 7.53
C LEU A 320 25.53 15.12 6.55
N ASN A 321 25.24 15.19 5.26
CA ASN A 321 25.88 14.34 4.27
C ASN A 321 27.37 14.67 4.06
N VAL A 322 27.73 15.96 4.01
CA VAL A 322 29.11 16.38 3.71
C VAL A 322 30.01 16.30 4.95
N PHE A 323 29.51 16.67 6.12
CA PHE A 323 30.35 16.86 7.31
C PHE A 323 30.11 15.84 8.41
N VAL A 324 29.02 15.08 8.40
CA VAL A 324 28.69 14.14 9.49
C VAL A 324 28.83 12.71 9.02
N GLU A 325 28.24 12.34 7.88
CA GLU A 325 28.32 10.98 7.33
C GLU A 325 29.76 10.44 7.19
N PRO A 326 30.75 11.18 6.67
CA PRO A 326 32.11 10.64 6.50
C PRO A 326 32.80 10.26 7.81
N PHE A 327 32.30 10.72 8.97
CA PHE A 327 32.83 10.35 10.28
C PHE A 327 32.05 9.20 10.93
N LEU A 328 30.89 8.82 10.38
CA LEU A 328 29.99 7.81 10.92
C LEU A 328 30.02 6.49 10.12
N THR A 329 30.50 6.51 8.88
CA THR A 329 30.66 5.35 7.99
C THR A 329 32.13 4.95 7.82
#